data_AF-A0A2N2SLH9-F1
#
_entry.id   AF-A0A2N2SLH9-F1
#
_cell.length_a   1.000
_cell.length_b   1.000
_cell.length_c   1.000
_cell.angle_alpha   90.00
_cell.angle_beta   90.00
_cell.angle_gamma   90.00
#
_symmetry.space_group_name_H-M   'P 1'
#
loop_
_entity.id
_entity.type
_entity.pdbx_description
1 polymer ?
#
loop_
_entity_poly.entity_id
_entity_poly.type
_entity_poly.pdbx_seq_one_letter_code
_entity_poly.pdbx_strand_id
1 'polypeptide(L)'
;ENIKKEIGSAFPGSEVREMEVKGRNLAEGIPRSFTISSNEILEALTEPLNQIVSAVKIALEQTPPELGADIADRGMVLTGGGALLRDLDRLLMEETGLPVIVAEEPLTCVARGCGMALDKMDKLGSIFTSD
;
A
#
# COMPACT_ATOMS: atom_id res chain seq x y z
N GLU A 1 4.70 11.89 -7.00
CA GLU A 1 4.86 11.36 -5.62
C GLU A 1 4.41 12.32 -4.52
N ASN A 2 4.89 13.57 -4.43
CA ASN A 2 4.48 14.48 -3.33
C ASN A 2 2.97 14.66 -3.20
N ILE A 3 2.26 14.86 -4.32
CA ILE A 3 0.80 14.99 -4.35
C ILE A 3 0.11 13.81 -3.65
N LYS A 4 0.51 12.58 -4.01
CA LYS A 4 0.00 11.34 -3.41
C LYS A 4 0.24 11.29 -1.90
N LYS A 5 1.43 11.70 -1.44
CA LYS A 5 1.80 11.64 -0.02
C LYS A 5 1.05 12.67 0.84
N GLU A 6 0.82 13.86 0.31
CA GLU A 6 0.21 14.96 1.08
C GLU A 6 -1.32 14.86 1.15
N ILE A 7 -1.96 14.57 0.00
CA ILE A 7 -3.43 14.64 -0.13
C ILE A 7 -4.06 13.35 -0.66
N GLY A 8 -3.28 12.34 -1.06
CA GLY A 8 -3.81 11.08 -1.57
C GLY A 8 -4.60 10.30 -0.52
N SER A 9 -5.64 9.59 -0.98
CA SER A 9 -6.38 8.60 -0.22
C SER A 9 -6.71 7.42 -1.12
N ALA A 10 -6.82 6.22 -0.55
CA ALA A 10 -7.23 5.02 -1.25
C ALA A 10 -8.71 4.67 -1.07
N PHE A 11 -9.43 5.38 -0.20
CA PHE A 11 -10.83 5.07 0.10
C PHE A 11 -11.69 6.35 0.15
N PRO A 12 -12.95 6.32 -0.30
CA PRO A 12 -13.84 7.47 -0.22
C PRO A 12 -14.26 7.77 1.23
N GLY A 13 -14.67 9.02 1.47
CA GLY A 13 -15.17 9.47 2.78
C GLY A 13 -14.10 9.96 3.75
N SER A 14 -12.83 10.01 3.33
CA SER A 14 -11.78 10.76 4.03
C SER A 14 -12.06 12.26 3.96
N GLU A 15 -11.48 13.01 4.89
CA GLU A 15 -11.42 14.47 4.80
C GLU A 15 -10.84 14.90 3.45
N VAL A 16 -11.61 15.73 2.72
CA VAL A 16 -11.19 16.31 1.45
C VAL A 16 -10.05 17.28 1.71
N ARG A 17 -8.92 17.05 1.03
CA ARG A 17 -7.74 17.91 1.10
C ARG A 17 -7.47 18.51 -0.26
N GLU A 18 -6.91 19.69 -0.27
CA GLU A 18 -6.52 20.40 -1.50
C GLU A 18 -5.07 20.83 -1.41
N MET A 19 -4.41 20.92 -2.56
CA MET A 19 -3.08 21.50 -2.65
C MET A 19 -2.90 22.30 -3.94
N GLU A 20 -2.13 23.38 -3.87
CA GLU A 20 -1.69 24.10 -5.08
C GLU A 20 -0.52 23.34 -5.72
N VAL A 21 -0.64 23.05 -7.01
CA VAL A 21 0.42 22.44 -7.82
C VAL A 21 0.84 23.43 -8.90
N LYS A 22 2.16 23.58 -9.05
CA LYS A 22 2.76 24.41 -10.09
C LYS A 22 3.30 23.53 -11.19
N GLY A 23 2.93 23.83 -12.43
CA GLY A 23 3.35 23.09 -13.61
C GLY A 23 3.54 24.00 -14.81
N ARG A 24 3.81 23.40 -15.96
CA ARG A 24 3.92 24.10 -17.24
C ARG A 24 2.64 23.89 -18.03
N ASN A 25 2.00 24.97 -18.45
CA ASN A 25 0.92 24.88 -19.43
C ASN A 25 1.53 24.49 -20.78
N LEU A 26 1.14 23.35 -21.35
CA LEU A 26 1.68 22.86 -22.63
C LEU A 26 1.21 23.68 -23.84
N ALA A 27 0.02 24.28 -23.77
CA ALA A 27 -0.53 25.08 -24.88
C ALA A 27 0.13 26.46 -24.97
N GLU A 28 0.35 27.12 -23.81
CA GLU A 28 0.88 28.49 -23.73
C GLU A 28 2.40 28.52 -23.47
N GLY A 29 2.98 27.39 -23.06
CA GLY A 29 4.41 27.26 -22.76
C GLY A 29 4.87 27.89 -21.44
N ILE A 30 3.99 28.55 -20.69
CA ILE A 30 4.29 29.30 -19.46
C ILE A 30 3.98 28.53 -18.17
N PRO A 31 4.61 28.86 -17.02
CA PRO A 31 4.26 28.31 -15.72
C PRO A 31 2.83 28.70 -15.30
N ARG A 32 2.09 27.75 -14.73
CA ARG A 32 0.74 27.96 -14.19
C ARG A 32 0.56 27.18 -12.89
N SER A 33 -0.14 27.78 -11.93
CA SER A 33 -0.64 27.10 -10.74
C SER A 33 -2.08 26.63 -10.96
N PHE A 34 -2.43 25.48 -10.38
CA PHE A 34 -3.81 25.05 -10.22
C PHE A 34 -3.97 24.32 -8.89
N THR A 35 -5.16 24.36 -8.33
CA THR A 35 -5.52 23.60 -7.12
C THR A 35 -6.04 22.24 -7.55
N ILE A 36 -5.59 21.19 -6.87
CA ILE A 36 -6.08 19.82 -7.05
C ILE A 36 -6.59 19.28 -5.71
N SER A 37 -7.68 18.52 -5.77
CA SER A 37 -8.33 17.91 -4.62
C SER A 37 -7.98 16.44 -4.44
N SER A 38 -8.10 15.93 -3.21
CA SER A 38 -7.90 14.51 -2.89
C SER A 38 -8.85 13.58 -3.64
N ASN A 39 -10.03 14.08 -4.06
CA ASN A 39 -10.99 13.30 -4.85
C ASN A 39 -10.49 13.03 -6.27
N GLU A 40 -9.90 14.05 -6.91
CA GLU A 40 -9.26 13.88 -8.23
C GLU A 40 -8.05 12.93 -8.14
N ILE A 41 -7.32 12.97 -7.02
CA ILE A 41 -6.22 12.02 -6.78
C ILE A 41 -6.75 10.60 -6.57
N LEU A 42 -7.83 10.42 -5.81
CA LEU A 42 -8.48 9.12 -5.63
C LEU A 42 -8.96 8.54 -6.97
N GLU A 43 -9.58 9.35 -7.81
CA GLU A 43 -9.99 8.94 -9.16
C GLU A 43 -8.77 8.45 -9.97
N ALA A 44 -7.68 9.22 -9.99
CA ALA A 44 -6.45 8.83 -10.67
C ALA A 44 -5.78 7.57 -10.08
N LEU A 45 -5.98 7.28 -8.80
CA LEU A 45 -5.45 6.10 -8.12
C LEU A 45 -6.38 4.88 -8.22
N THR A 46 -7.61 5.03 -8.69
CA THR A 46 -8.62 3.96 -8.64
C THR A 46 -8.19 2.71 -9.42
N GLU A 47 -7.70 2.88 -10.65
CA GLU A 47 -7.24 1.76 -11.47
C GLU A 47 -6.07 0.98 -10.82
N PRO A 48 -4.95 1.61 -10.42
CA PRO A 48 -3.86 0.88 -9.78
C PRO A 48 -4.25 0.29 -8.42
N LEU A 49 -5.13 0.93 -7.65
CA LEU A 49 -5.64 0.37 -6.40
C LEU A 49 -6.46 -0.90 -6.65
N ASN A 50 -7.33 -0.91 -7.67
CA ASN A 50 -8.10 -2.09 -8.04
C ASN A 50 -7.21 -3.25 -8.50
N GLN A 51 -6.08 -2.97 -9.16
CA GLN A 51 -5.10 -4.00 -9.50
C GLN A 51 -4.47 -4.61 -8.24
N ILE A 52 -4.15 -3.81 -7.23
CA ILE A 52 -3.64 -4.28 -5.93
C ILE A 52 -4.70 -5.15 -5.24
N VAL A 53 -5.94 -4.68 -5.15
CA VAL A 53 -7.06 -5.42 -4.55
C VAL A 53 -7.25 -6.77 -5.25
N SER A 54 -7.24 -6.78 -6.59
CA SER A 54 -7.39 -8.00 -7.37
C SER A 54 -6.25 -8.98 -7.11
N ALA A 55 -5.00 -8.51 -7.06
CA ALA A 55 -3.86 -9.36 -6.75
C ALA A 55 -3.95 -9.97 -5.34
N VAL A 56 -4.40 -9.20 -4.35
CA VAL A 56 -4.64 -9.69 -2.99
C VAL A 56 -5.71 -10.77 -2.97
N LYS A 57 -6.86 -10.56 -3.64
CA LYS A 57 -7.94 -11.55 -3.73
C LYS A 57 -7.48 -12.85 -4.39
N ILE A 58 -6.72 -12.76 -5.49
CA ILE A 58 -6.15 -13.93 -6.16
C ILE A 58 -5.21 -14.70 -5.22
N ALA A 59 -4.36 -14.01 -4.45
CA ALA A 59 -3.47 -14.67 -3.49
C ALA A 59 -4.25 -15.39 -2.38
N LEU A 60 -5.32 -14.79 -1.88
CA LEU A 60 -6.21 -15.40 -0.88
C LEU A 60 -6.94 -16.62 -1.46
N GLU A 61 -7.43 -16.55 -2.69
CA GLU A 61 -8.10 -17.67 -3.38
C GLU A 61 -7.16 -18.86 -3.62
N GLN A 62 -5.89 -18.59 -3.89
CA GLN A 62 -4.86 -19.62 -4.10
C GLN A 62 -4.27 -20.16 -2.79
N THR A 63 -4.62 -19.57 -1.65
CA THR A 63 -4.08 -20.00 -0.36
C THR A 63 -4.64 -21.37 0.02
N PRO A 64 -3.80 -22.35 0.37
CA PRO A 64 -4.26 -23.64 0.84
C PRO A 64 -5.21 -23.55 2.05
N PRO A 65 -6.25 -24.39 2.15
CA PRO A 65 -7.23 -24.32 3.23
C PRO A 65 -6.62 -24.34 4.63
N GLU A 66 -5.52 -25.08 4.81
CA GLU A 66 -4.81 -25.19 6.09
C GLU A 66 -4.21 -23.85 6.57
N LEU A 67 -3.95 -22.90 5.66
CA LEU A 67 -3.46 -21.55 5.99
C LEU A 67 -4.59 -20.51 5.99
N GLY A 68 -5.71 -20.78 5.30
CA GLY A 68 -6.83 -19.85 5.20
C GLY A 68 -7.46 -19.51 6.55
N ALA A 69 -7.57 -20.49 7.46
CA ALA A 69 -8.09 -20.26 8.81
C ALA A 69 -7.18 -19.31 9.62
N ASP A 70 -5.87 -19.48 9.54
CA ASP A 70 -4.91 -18.61 10.21
C ASP A 70 -4.98 -17.17 9.67
N ILE A 71 -5.19 -16.99 8.36
CA ILE A 71 -5.36 -15.67 7.75
C ILE A 71 -6.69 -15.04 8.17
N ALA A 72 -7.78 -15.82 8.26
CA ALA A 72 -9.07 -15.32 8.72
C ALA A 72 -9.00 -14.79 10.16
N ASP A 73 -8.25 -15.46 11.03
CA ASP A 73 -8.08 -15.08 12.43
C ASP A 73 -7.11 -13.91 12.63
N ARG A 74 -5.98 -13.91 11.91
CA ARG A 74 -4.89 -12.92 12.11
C ARG A 74 -4.96 -11.72 11.19
N GLY A 75 -5.57 -11.86 10.02
CA GLY A 75 -5.62 -10.84 8.99
C GLY A 75 -4.31 -10.62 8.24
N MET A 76 -4.15 -9.43 7.68
CA MET A 76 -3.02 -9.02 6.84
C MET A 76 -2.25 -7.86 7.45
N VAL A 77 -0.95 -7.80 7.16
CA VAL A 77 -0.07 -6.68 7.57
C VAL A 77 0.45 -5.98 6.33
N LEU A 78 0.17 -4.69 6.20
CA LEU A 78 0.73 -3.83 5.16
C LEU A 78 2.10 -3.30 5.58
N THR A 79 3.02 -3.27 4.63
CA THR A 79 4.37 -2.76 4.82
C THR A 79 4.87 -2.03 3.57
N GLY A 80 6.06 -1.44 3.64
CA GLY A 80 6.64 -0.62 2.59
C GLY A 80 6.03 0.79 2.51
N GLY A 81 6.56 1.62 1.61
CA GLY A 81 6.10 3.00 1.46
C GLY A 81 4.66 3.14 0.95
N GLY A 82 4.14 2.12 0.26
CA GLY A 82 2.76 2.09 -0.21
C GLY A 82 1.75 2.01 0.93
N ALA A 83 2.10 1.37 2.04
CA ALA A 83 1.26 1.25 3.23
C ALA A 83 0.95 2.60 3.91
N LEU A 84 1.70 3.66 3.57
CA LEU A 84 1.47 5.01 4.08
C LEU A 84 0.43 5.80 3.27
N LEU A 85 -0.09 5.24 2.17
CA LEU A 85 -1.24 5.84 1.50
C LEU A 85 -2.45 5.76 2.42
N ARG A 86 -3.02 6.93 2.74
CA ARG A 86 -4.16 7.05 3.65
C ARG A 86 -5.31 6.13 3.20
N ASP A 87 -5.86 5.39 4.15
CA ASP A 87 -7.02 4.49 4.00
C ASP A 87 -6.80 3.28 3.05
N LEU A 88 -5.55 2.91 2.73
CA LEU A 88 -5.28 1.70 1.93
C LEU A 88 -5.61 0.40 2.70
N ASP A 89 -5.32 0.38 4.00
CA ASP A 89 -5.73 -0.68 4.92
C ASP A 89 -7.24 -0.83 4.95
N ARG A 90 -7.97 0.29 5.04
CA ARG A 90 -9.44 0.31 5.01
C ARG A 90 -10.00 -0.22 3.69
N LEU A 91 -9.43 0.19 2.55
CA LEU A 91 -9.84 -0.32 1.24
C LEU A 91 -9.71 -1.85 1.20
N LEU A 92 -8.57 -2.39 1.62
CA LEU A 92 -8.34 -3.83 1.61
C LEU A 92 -9.22 -4.57 2.61
N MET A 93 -9.49 -3.97 3.76
CA MET A 93 -10.39 -4.53 4.77
C MET A 93 -11.82 -4.65 4.22
N GLU A 94 -12.34 -3.61 3.56
CA GLU A 94 -13.68 -3.63 2.95
C GLU A 94 -13.75 -4.66 1.81
N GLU A 95 -12.73 -4.70 0.96
CA GLU A 95 -12.72 -5.56 -0.23
C GLU A 95 -12.51 -7.04 0.08
N THR A 96 -11.82 -7.37 1.18
CA THR A 96 -11.48 -8.76 1.53
C THR A 96 -12.26 -9.30 2.73
N GLY A 97 -12.85 -8.43 3.55
CA GLY A 97 -13.48 -8.79 4.81
C GLY A 97 -12.51 -9.24 5.91
N LEU A 98 -11.20 -9.09 5.69
CA LEU A 98 -10.16 -9.48 6.64
C LEU A 98 -9.63 -8.27 7.42
N PRO A 99 -9.22 -8.44 8.69
CA PRO A 99 -8.49 -7.40 9.40
C PRO A 99 -7.20 -7.03 8.64
N VAL A 100 -6.93 -5.74 8.52
CA VAL A 100 -5.71 -5.22 7.88
C VAL A 100 -5.08 -4.20 8.82
N ILE A 101 -3.79 -4.36 9.10
CA ILE A 101 -3.02 -3.43 9.92
C ILE A 101 -1.79 -2.94 9.16
N VAL A 102 -1.35 -1.72 9.43
CA VAL A 102 -0.07 -1.20 8.92
C VAL A 102 1.03 -1.52 9.91
N ALA A 103 2.17 -2.03 9.43
CA ALA A 103 3.34 -2.26 10.26
C ALA A 103 3.81 -0.94 10.92
N GLU A 104 4.37 -1.03 12.13
CA GLU A 104 4.79 0.14 12.92
C GLU A 104 5.86 0.98 12.20
N GLU A 105 6.84 0.33 11.57
CA GLU A 105 7.91 0.98 10.80
C GLU A 105 7.95 0.45 9.35
N PRO A 106 6.93 0.75 8.52
CA PRO A 106 6.74 0.06 7.24
C PRO A 106 7.85 0.39 6.24
N LEU A 107 8.52 1.54 6.40
CA LEU A 107 9.64 1.96 5.53
C LEU A 107 10.94 1.19 5.77
N THR A 108 11.13 0.63 6.98
CA THR A 108 12.38 -0.03 7.36
C THR A 108 12.24 -1.53 7.55
N CYS A 109 11.02 -2.08 7.45
CA CYS A 109 10.72 -3.51 7.62
C CYS A 109 11.68 -4.43 6.86
N VAL A 110 11.96 -4.15 5.58
CA VAL A 110 12.87 -4.99 4.77
C VAL A 110 14.29 -4.98 5.34
N ALA A 111 14.87 -3.79 5.55
CA ALA A 111 16.24 -3.67 6.04
C ALA A 111 16.41 -4.31 7.43
N ARG A 112 15.45 -4.08 8.34
CA ARG A 112 15.44 -4.70 9.67
C ARG A 112 15.31 -6.23 9.58
N GLY A 113 14.39 -6.71 8.74
CA GLY A 113 14.19 -8.15 8.50
C GLY A 113 15.44 -8.84 7.97
N CYS A 114 16.16 -8.20 7.04
CA CYS A 114 17.45 -8.70 6.54
C CYS A 114 18.49 -8.80 7.66
N GLY A 115 18.64 -7.77 8.50
CA GLY A 115 19.55 -7.84 9.65
C GLY A 115 19.21 -8.97 10.61
N MET A 116 17.93 -9.10 10.97
CA MET A 116 17.44 -10.17 11.84
C MET A 116 17.63 -11.58 11.25
N ALA A 117 17.57 -11.71 9.92
CA ALA A 117 17.81 -12.97 9.24
C ALA A 117 19.29 -13.38 9.32
N LEU A 118 20.22 -12.42 9.17
CA LEU A 118 21.66 -12.66 9.34
C LEU A 118 21.99 -13.11 10.77
N ASP A 119 21.38 -12.49 11.78
CA ASP A 119 21.57 -12.91 13.19
C ASP A 119 21.06 -14.34 13.47
N LYS A 120 20.20 -14.87 12.59
CA LYS A 120 19.59 -16.21 12.69
C LYS A 120 20.06 -17.15 11.59
N MET A 121 21.17 -16.84 10.92
CA MET A 121 21.62 -17.56 9.73
C MET A 121 21.84 -19.05 10.00
N ASP A 122 22.34 -19.41 11.18
CA ASP A 122 22.52 -20.82 11.58
C ASP A 122 21.19 -21.61 11.68
N LYS A 123 20.08 -20.94 11.99
CA LYS A 123 18.74 -21.55 12.12
C LYS A 123 17.93 -21.51 10.83
N LEU A 124 18.22 -20.54 9.97
CA LEU A 124 17.49 -20.29 8.72
C LEU A 124 18.28 -20.73 7.49
N GLY A 125 19.48 -21.30 7.66
CA GLY A 125 20.39 -21.66 6.56
C GLY A 125 19.68 -22.48 5.47
N SER A 126 18.93 -23.51 5.86
CA SER A 126 18.18 -24.37 4.91
C SER A 126 17.05 -23.67 4.14
N ILE A 127 16.63 -22.47 4.55
CA ILE A 127 15.63 -21.66 3.84
C ILE A 127 16.31 -20.77 2.80
N PHE A 128 17.55 -20.34 3.06
CA PHE A 128 18.30 -19.42 2.20
C PHE A 128 19.26 -20.12 1.25
N THR A 129 19.65 -21.36 1.52
CA THR A 129 20.44 -22.20 0.64
C THR A 129 19.56 -23.31 0.10
N SER A 130 19.24 -23.25 -1.19
CA SER A 130 18.85 -24.44 -1.94
C SER A 130 20.12 -25.23 -2.25
N ASP A 131 20.09 -26.55 -2.10
CA ASP A 131 21.05 -27.43 -2.80
C ASP A 131 20.97 -27.22 -4.32
#